data_AF-A0A1V6MHX7-F1
#
_entry.id   AF-A0A1V6MHX7-F1
#
_cell.length_a   1.000
_cell.length_b   1.000
_cell.length_c   1.000
_cell.angle_alpha   90.00
_cell.angle_beta   90.00
_cell.angle_gamma   90.00
#
_symmetry.space_group_name_H-M   'P 1'
#
loop_
_entity.id
_entity.type
_entity.pdbx_description
1 polymer ?
#
loop_
_entity_poly.entity_id
_entity_poly.type
_entity_poly.pdbx_seq_one_letter_code
_entity_poly.pdbx_strand_id
1 'polypeptide(L)' 'MTTPSMHRKPFASAYVDAPAIHRERLSAQQITGRSCCWCSGTPDPRFPVPILRDDALFACIPCAGVYGVPAVEANQ' A
#
# COMPACT_ATOMS: atom_id res chain seq x y z
N MET A 1 4.82 7.64 -36.30
CA MET A 1 4.56 8.56 -35.17
C MET A 1 4.68 7.72 -33.90
N THR A 2 5.86 7.70 -33.27
CA THR A 2 6.14 6.90 -32.07
C THR A 2 6.01 7.78 -30.84
N THR A 3 5.04 7.47 -30.00
CA THR A 3 4.80 8.13 -28.70
C THR A 3 5.95 7.82 -27.75
N PRO A 4 6.60 8.81 -27.12
CA PRO A 4 7.49 8.52 -25.99
C PRO A 4 6.62 8.09 -24.81
N SER A 5 6.71 6.81 -24.47
CA SER A 5 6.20 6.28 -23.21
C SER A 5 6.91 7.01 -22.08
N MET A 6 6.21 7.94 -21.44
CA MET A 6 6.69 8.60 -20.22
C MET A 6 6.77 7.54 -19.12
N HIS A 7 7.92 6.87 -19.04
CA HIS A 7 8.38 6.24 -17.81
C HIS A 7 8.52 7.38 -16.78
N ARG A 8 7.43 7.70 -16.09
CA ARG A 8 7.48 8.52 -14.88
C ARG A 8 8.32 7.73 -13.89
N LYS A 9 9.62 8.03 -13.83
CA LYS A 9 10.47 7.66 -12.70
C LYS A 9 9.67 8.00 -11.45
N PRO A 10 9.43 7.05 -10.52
CA PRO A 10 8.91 7.41 -9.22
C PRO A 10 9.89 8.46 -8.68
N PHE A 11 9.38 9.64 -8.35
CA PHE A 11 10.15 10.56 -7.54
C PHE A 11 10.49 9.77 -6.28
N ALA A 12 11.76 9.38 -6.15
CA ALA A 12 12.30 8.82 -4.93
C ALA A 12 12.31 9.95 -3.89
N SER A 13 11.12 10.31 -3.41
CA SER A 13 10.99 10.82 -2.06
C SER A 13 11.65 9.77 -1.19
N ALA A 14 12.62 10.18 -0.37
CA ALA A 14 13.21 9.28 0.62
C ALA A 14 12.05 8.59 1.35
N TYR A 15 11.94 7.28 1.20
CA TYR A 15 10.89 6.51 1.86
C TYR A 15 11.02 6.74 3.35
N VAL A 16 9.89 7.02 3.99
CA VAL A 16 9.85 7.10 5.45
C VAL A 16 9.65 5.69 5.97
N ASP A 17 10.31 5.33 7.07
CA ASP A 17 10.05 4.06 7.74
C ASP A 17 8.55 3.93 8.03
N ALA A 18 7.98 2.81 7.58
CA ALA A 18 6.59 2.51 7.81
C ALA A 18 6.33 2.39 9.33
N PRO A 19 5.27 3.04 9.87
CA PRO A 19 4.88 2.83 11.25
C PRO A 19 4.61 1.35 11.51
N ALA A 20 5.10 0.85 12.63
CA ALA A 20 4.84 -0.51 13.07
C ALA A 20 3.33 -0.75 13.16
N ILE A 21 2.87 -1.85 12.54
CA ILE A 21 1.47 -2.26 12.56
C ILE A 21 1.27 -3.25 13.69
N HIS A 22 0.39 -2.87 14.62
CA HIS A 22 0.00 -3.68 15.76
C HIS A 22 -1.44 -4.14 15.56
N ARG A 23 -1.67 -5.45 15.46
CA ARG A 23 -2.99 -6.03 15.14
C ARG A 23 -4.07 -5.57 16.12
N GLU A 24 -3.72 -5.47 17.39
CA GLU A 24 -4.58 -5.03 18.49
C GLU A 24 -5.03 -3.57 18.37
N ARG A 25 -4.36 -2.76 17.53
CA ARG A 25 -4.71 -1.36 17.25
C ARG A 25 -5.47 -1.19 15.93
N LEU A 26 -5.64 -2.27 15.15
CA LEU A 26 -6.37 -2.22 13.90
C LEU A 26 -7.87 -2.39 14.14
N SER A 27 -8.65 -1.61 13.41
CA SER A 27 -10.10 -1.82 13.34
C SER A 27 -10.44 -3.08 12.53
N ALA A 28 -11.65 -3.62 12.74
CA ALA A 28 -12.15 -4.75 11.96
C ALA A 28 -12.14 -4.48 10.43
N GLN A 29 -12.33 -3.24 10.00
CA GLN A 29 -12.26 -2.88 8.58
C GLN A 29 -10.83 -2.99 8.03
N GLN A 30 -9.81 -2.62 8.80
CA GLN A 30 -8.42 -2.72 8.39
C GLN A 30 -7.95 -4.17 8.34
N ILE A 31 -8.32 -4.97 9.36
CA ILE A 31 -7.99 -6.40 9.43
C ILE A 31 -8.61 -7.17 8.25
N THR A 32 -9.82 -6.79 7.83
CA THR A 32 -10.52 -7.42 6.68
C THR A 32 -10.11 -6.83 5.32
N GLY A 33 -9.10 -5.95 5.28
CA GLY A 33 -8.62 -5.34 4.04
C GLY A 33 -9.57 -4.33 3.39
N ARG A 34 -10.58 -3.88 4.12
CA ARG A 34 -11.59 -2.89 3.64
C ARG A 34 -11.16 -1.44 3.84
N SER A 35 -10.09 -1.21 4.61
CA SER A 35 -9.48 0.11 4.78
C SER A 35 -7.96 0.04 4.91
N CYS A 36 -7.30 1.14 4.58
CA CYS A 36 -5.86 1.28 4.67
C CYS A 36 -5.37 1.02 6.10
N CYS A 37 -4.37 0.15 6.23
CA CYS A 37 -3.84 -0.26 7.54
C CYS A 37 -3.18 0.88 8.34
N TRP A 38 -2.78 1.98 7.69
CA TRP A 38 -2.17 3.14 8.38
C TRP A 38 -3.11 4.32 8.61
N CYS A 39 -3.95 4.66 7.64
CA CYS A 39 -4.77 5.88 7.70
C CYS A 39 -6.28 5.66 7.68
N SER A 40 -6.73 4.40 7.63
CA SER A 40 -8.15 4.02 7.51
C SER A 40 -8.86 4.54 6.25
N GLY A 41 -8.13 5.09 5.27
CA GLY A 41 -8.68 5.50 3.98
C GLY A 41 -9.02 4.32 3.06
N THR A 42 -9.48 4.60 1.84
CA THR A 42 -9.81 3.57 0.84
C THR A 42 -8.56 2.76 0.46
N PRO A 43 -8.55 1.44 0.65
CA PRO A 43 -7.41 0.61 0.33
C PRO A 43 -7.32 0.40 -1.19
N ASP A 44 -6.14 0.06 -1.68
CA ASP A 44 -5.95 -0.35 -3.06
C ASP A 44 -5.33 -1.76 -3.08
N PRO A 45 -6.03 -2.78 -3.64
CA PRO A 45 -5.59 -4.17 -3.65
C PRO A 45 -4.21 -4.39 -4.29
N ARG A 46 -3.74 -3.44 -5.11
CA ARG A 46 -2.40 -3.49 -5.71
C ARG A 46 -1.30 -3.30 -4.69
N PHE A 47 -1.56 -2.78 -3.49
CA PHE A 47 -0.54 -2.50 -2.48
C PHE A 47 -0.75 -3.35 -1.22
N PRO A 48 -0.51 -4.68 -1.28
CA PRO A 48 -0.59 -5.54 -0.10
C PRO A 48 0.54 -5.23 0.89
N VAL A 49 0.25 -5.31 2.18
CA VAL A 49 1.19 -5.07 3.27
C VAL A 49 1.40 -6.39 4.04
N PRO A 50 2.39 -7.22 3.67
CA PRO A 50 2.55 -8.59 4.18
C PRO A 50 3.23 -8.62 5.56
N ILE A 51 2.78 -7.79 6.50
CA ILE A 51 3.37 -7.66 7.84
C ILE A 51 2.77 -8.69 8.81
N LEU A 52 1.50 -9.05 8.62
CA LEU A 52 0.80 -10.05 9.43
C LEU A 52 0.40 -11.22 8.53
N ARG A 53 0.92 -12.42 8.82
CA ARG A 53 0.78 -13.60 7.97
C ARG A 53 -0.68 -14.03 7.70
N ASP A 54 -1.60 -13.62 8.56
CA ASP A 54 -3.00 -14.04 8.53
C ASP A 54 -3.99 -12.93 8.15
N ASP A 55 -3.54 -11.69 7.92
CA ASP A 55 -4.42 -10.56 7.63
C ASP A 55 -4.18 -10.00 6.22
N ALA A 56 -5.26 -9.78 5.47
CA ALA A 56 -5.23 -9.16 4.15
C ALA A 56 -5.11 -7.63 4.28
N LEU A 57 -3.97 -7.15 4.77
CA LEU A 57 -3.73 -5.72 4.92
C LEU A 57 -3.36 -5.08 3.58
N PHE A 58 -3.97 -3.93 3.31
CA PHE A 58 -3.68 -3.14 2.11
C PHE A 58 -3.37 -1.70 2.49
N ALA A 59 -2.50 -1.08 1.70
CA ALA A 59 -2.25 0.34 1.75
C ALA A 59 -3.14 1.09 0.73
N CYS A 60 -3.45 2.35 1.01
CA CYS A 60 -3.93 3.26 -0.01
C CYS A 60 -2.75 3.81 -0.83
N ILE A 61 -3.03 4.31 -2.04
CA ILE A 61 -2.03 4.92 -2.94
C ILE A 61 -1.08 5.91 -2.24
N PRO A 62 -1.55 6.90 -1.45
CA PRO A 62 -0.63 7.86 -0.82
C PRO A 62 0.26 7.20 0.23
N CYS A 63 -0.27 6.31 1.08
CA CYS A 63 0.54 5.60 2.06
C CYS A 63 1.54 4.65 1.39
N ALA A 64 1.17 3.99 0.29
CA ALA A 64 2.07 3.17 -0.49
C ALA A 64 3.26 3.97 -1.05
N GLY A 65 2.99 5.20 -1.54
CA GLY A 65 4.05 6.10 -2.02
C GLY A 65 5.00 6.58 -0.91
N VAL A 66 4.46 6.88 0.28
CA VAL A 66 5.26 7.37 1.42
C VAL A 66 6.12 6.25 2.03
N TYR A 67 5.56 5.05 2.18
CA TYR A 67 6.19 3.92 2.87
C TYR A 67 6.83 2.89 1.93
N GLY A 68 6.78 3.12 0.63
CA GLY A 68 7.43 2.26 -0.36
C GLY A 68 6.80 0.89 -0.52
N VAL A 69 5.47 0.79 -0.37
CA VAL A 69 4.76 -0.48 -0.63
C VAL A 69 4.72 -0.71 -2.14
N PRO A 70 5.33 -1.80 -2.65
CA PRO A 70 5.35 -2.06 -4.09
C PRO A 70 3.94 -2.44 -4.56
N ALA A 71 3.59 -1.98 -5.77
CA ALA A 71 2.42 -2.49 -6.45
C ALA A 71 2.69 -3.94 -6.87
N VAL A 72 1.83 -4.86 -6.48
CA VAL A 72 1.75 -6.17 -7.13
C VAL A 72 0.87 -6.02 -8.35
N GLU A 73 1.36 -6.47 -9.51
CA GLU A 73 0.47 -6.69 -10.64
C GLU A 73 -0.51 -7.77 -10.19
N ALA A 74 -1.77 -7.41 -9.99
CA ALA A 74 -2.83 -8.39 -9.83
C ALA A 74 -2.93 -9.11 -11.17
N ASN A 75 -2.13 -10.17 -11.33
CA ASN A 75 -2.21 -11.07 -12.46
C ASN A 75 -3.61 -11.69 -12.41
N GLN A 76 -4.51 -11.14 -13.23
CA GLN A 76 -5.86 -11.65 -13.45
C GLN A 76 -5.83 -13.06 -14.02
#